data_AF-A0A7C5LAK1-F1
#
_entry.id   AF-A0A7C5LAK1-F1
#
_cell.length_a   1.000
_cell.length_b   1.000
_cell.length_c   1.000
_cell.angle_alpha   90.00
_cell.angle_beta   90.00
_cell.angle_gamma   90.00
#
_symmetry.space_group_name_H-M   'P 1'
#
loop_
_entity.id
_entity.type
_entity.pdbx_description
1 polymer ?
#
loop_
_entity_poly.entity_id
_entity_poly.type
_entity_poly.pdbx_seq_one_letter_code
_entity_poly.pdbx_strand_id
1 'polypeptide(L)'
;ALLSGAKIAVTMSVVGATIGEWVGARSGLGYLMLQSNAMLRVDVVFAAIVMLTLIGLLLFMGLRIIERRVLRWRLPDEHWEGGSDA
;
A
#
# COMPACT_ATOMS: atom_id res chain seq x y z
N ALA A 1 -2.23 -10.86 17.27
CA ALA A 1 -2.90 -9.54 17.21
C ALA A 1 -2.03 -8.45 16.55
N LEU A 2 -0.84 -8.13 17.09
CA LEU A 2 0.02 -7.02 16.60
C LEU A 2 0.40 -7.08 15.10
N LEU A 3 0.63 -8.27 14.54
CA LEU A 3 0.96 -8.48 13.12
C LEU A 3 -0.20 -8.19 12.16
N SER A 4 -1.43 -8.48 12.57
CA SER A 4 -2.63 -8.12 11.79
C SER A 4 -2.79 -6.59 11.74
N GLY A 5 -2.56 -5.93 12.89
CA GLY A 5 -2.57 -4.46 12.97
C GLY A 5 -1.50 -3.80 12.10
N ALA A 6 -0.27 -4.34 12.07
CA ALA A 6 0.80 -3.83 11.21
C ALA A 6 0.45 -3.93 9.72
N LYS A 7 -0.18 -5.04 9.29
CA LYS A 7 -0.62 -5.25 7.90
C LYS A 7 -1.69 -4.24 7.45
N ILE A 8 -2.59 -3.87 8.36
CA ILE A 8 -3.63 -2.88 8.12
C ILE A 8 -3.04 -1.46 8.09
N ALA A 9 -2.18 -1.11 9.07
CA ALA A 9 -1.55 0.20 9.18
C ALA A 9 -0.73 0.57 7.93
N VAL A 10 -0.07 -0.44 7.38
CA VAL A 10 0.69 -0.36 6.14
C VAL A 10 -0.18 -0.03 4.92
N THR A 11 -1.33 -0.69 4.77
CA THR A 11 -2.26 -0.40 3.66
C THR A 11 -2.82 1.02 3.80
N MET A 12 -3.11 1.43 5.04
CA MET A 12 -3.58 2.77 5.37
C MET A 12 -2.51 3.85 5.11
N SER A 13 -1.22 3.52 5.23
CA SER A 13 -0.12 4.47 4.95
C SER A 13 -0.07 4.89 3.49
N VAL A 14 -0.29 3.97 2.55
CA VAL A 14 -0.31 4.27 1.11
C VAL A 14 -1.50 5.17 0.75
N VAL A 15 -2.67 4.86 1.31
CA VAL A 15 -3.88 5.67 1.14
C VAL A 15 -3.68 7.07 1.74
N GLY A 16 -3.13 7.14 2.96
CA GLY A 16 -2.83 8.40 3.66
C GLY A 16 -1.80 9.28 2.93
N ALA A 17 -0.75 8.68 2.35
CA ALA A 17 0.22 9.40 1.53
C ALA A 17 -0.42 10.00 0.27
N THR A 18 -1.29 9.23 -0.38
CA THR A 18 -2.02 9.68 -1.58
C THR A 18 -2.97 10.82 -1.25
N ILE A 19 -3.76 10.71 -0.18
CA ILE A 19 -4.68 11.78 0.27
C ILE A 19 -3.88 13.01 0.73
N GLY A 20 -2.77 12.83 1.43
CA GLY A 20 -1.89 13.92 1.86
C GLY A 20 -1.35 14.74 0.68
N GLU A 21 -1.03 14.07 -0.43
CA GLU A 21 -0.62 14.73 -1.67
C GLU A 21 -1.75 15.58 -2.27
N TRP A 22 -3.03 15.18 -2.13
CA TRP A 22 -4.16 15.94 -2.65
C TRP A 22 -4.44 17.24 -1.88
N VAL A 23 -4.23 17.22 -0.56
CA VAL A 23 -4.62 18.32 0.33
C VAL A 23 -3.60 19.46 0.34
N GLY A 24 -2.32 19.19 0.06
CA GLY A 24 -1.25 20.17 0.27
C GLY A 24 -0.19 20.27 -0.84
N ALA A 25 -0.14 19.34 -1.79
CA ALA A 25 0.90 19.40 -2.81
C ALA A 25 0.54 20.44 -3.90
N ARG A 26 1.50 21.29 -4.26
CA ARG A 26 1.40 22.21 -5.42
C ARG A 26 1.87 21.56 -6.73
N SER A 27 2.35 20.32 -6.64
CA SER A 27 2.84 19.51 -7.74
C SER A 27 2.83 18.05 -7.29
N GLY A 28 2.43 17.14 -8.17
CA GLY A 28 2.30 15.73 -7.82
C GLY A 28 1.32 15.02 -8.74
N LEU A 29 1.33 13.69 -8.78
CA LEU A 29 0.44 12.94 -9.67
C LEU A 29 -1.02 13.01 -9.20
N GLY A 30 -1.25 13.00 -7.89
CA GLY A 30 -2.58 13.23 -7.31
C GLY A 30 -3.11 14.63 -7.59
N TYR A 31 -2.25 15.65 -7.45
CA TYR A 31 -2.57 17.04 -7.79
C TYR A 31 -2.87 17.21 -9.29
N LEU A 32 -2.05 16.62 -10.16
CA LEU A 32 -2.24 16.70 -11.61
C LEU A 32 -3.56 16.05 -12.05
N MET A 33 -3.92 14.92 -11.43
CA MET A 33 -5.20 14.24 -11.68
C MET A 33 -6.37 15.11 -11.27
N LEU A 34 -6.32 15.70 -10.06
CA LEU A 34 -7.38 16.57 -9.54
C LEU A 34 -7.57 17.82 -10.41
N GLN A 35 -6.46 18.46 -10.80
CA GLN A 35 -6.48 19.63 -11.68
C GLN A 35 -6.98 19.29 -13.08
N SER A 36 -6.55 18.15 -13.65
CA SER A 36 -6.96 17.72 -14.99
C SER A 36 -8.42 17.27 -15.04
N ASN A 37 -8.92 16.69 -13.95
CA ASN A 37 -10.35 16.37 -13.79
C ASN A 37 -11.20 17.65 -13.81
N ALA A 38 -10.75 18.71 -13.13
CA ALA A 38 -11.41 20.01 -13.17
C ALA A 38 -11.45 20.65 -14.58
N MET A 39 -10.49 20.32 -15.44
CA MET A 39 -10.46 20.72 -16.86
C MET A 39 -11.09 19.69 -17.80
N LEU A 40 -11.73 18.64 -17.29
CA LEU A 40 -12.34 17.54 -18.06
C LEU A 40 -11.38 16.87 -19.07
N ARG A 41 -10.07 16.92 -18.79
CA ARG A 41 -9.03 16.31 -19.61
C ARG A 41 -8.86 14.85 -19.24
N VAL A 42 -9.76 14.02 -19.79
CA VAL A 42 -9.85 12.59 -19.48
C VAL A 42 -8.59 11.83 -19.90
N ASP A 43 -7.90 12.30 -20.94
CA ASP A 43 -6.59 11.83 -21.40
C ASP A 43 -5.54 11.86 -20.28
N VAL A 44 -5.42 13.01 -19.60
CA VAL A 44 -4.45 13.20 -18.51
C VAL A 44 -4.89 12.48 -17.24
N VAL A 45 -6.19 12.46 -16.94
CA VAL A 45 -6.74 11.72 -15.79
C VAL A 45 -6.44 10.22 -15.95
N PHE A 46 -6.64 9.65 -17.13
CA PHE A 46 -6.38 8.23 -17.37
C PHE A 46 -4.89 7.89 -17.26
N ALA A 47 -4.02 8.73 -17.84
CA ALA A 47 -2.58 8.61 -17.68
C ALA A 47 -2.17 8.68 -16.19
N ALA A 48 -2.74 9.60 -15.43
CA ALA A 48 -2.49 9.74 -14.00
C ALA A 48 -2.98 8.51 -13.20
N ILE A 49 -4.14 7.93 -13.52
CA ILE A 49 -4.64 6.69 -12.89
C ILE A 49 -3.67 5.54 -13.13
N VAL A 50 -3.20 5.35 -14.37
CA VAL A 50 -2.22 4.30 -14.69
C VAL A 50 -0.93 4.51 -13.91
N MET A 51 -0.43 5.74 -13.83
CA MET A 51 0.78 6.07 -13.08
C MET A 51 0.60 5.85 -11.57
N LEU A 52 -0.53 6.27 -11.00
CA LEU A 52 -0.89 6.04 -9.60
C LEU A 52 -1.02 4.55 -9.30
N THR A 53 -1.57 3.76 -10.22
CA THR A 53 -1.67 2.31 -10.09
C THR A 53 -0.28 1.66 -10.07
N LEU A 54 0.61 2.09 -10.98
CA LEU A 54 2.01 1.63 -11.03
C LEU A 54 2.76 1.97 -9.74
N ILE A 55 2.63 3.19 -9.24
CA ILE A 55 3.27 3.63 -7.99
C ILE A 55 2.69 2.88 -6.80
N GLY A 56 1.37 2.70 -6.74
CA GLY A 56 0.70 1.90 -5.71
C GLY A 56 1.19 0.45 -5.72
N LEU A 57 1.37 -0.13 -6.92
CA LEU A 57 1.91 -1.48 -7.07
C LEU A 57 3.39 -1.57 -6.64
N LEU A 58 4.20 -0.57 -6.99
CA LEU A 58 5.60 -0.46 -6.56
C LEU A 58 5.73 -0.32 -5.05
N LEU A 59 4.90 0.54 -4.43
CA LEU A 59 4.83 0.69 -2.98
C LEU A 59 4.38 -0.62 -2.31
N PHE A 60 3.37 -1.28 -2.87
CA PHE A 60 2.90 -2.58 -2.39
C PHE A 60 3.97 -3.67 -2.51
N MET A 61 4.76 -3.67 -3.59
CA MET A 61 5.90 -4.57 -3.76
C MET A 61 7.03 -4.26 -2.77
N GLY A 62 7.43 -2.99 -2.65
CA GLY A 62 8.47 -2.55 -1.72
C GLY A 62 8.09 -2.89 -0.27
N LEU A 63 6.82 -2.70 0.05
CA LEU A 63 6.25 -3.13 1.30
C LEU A 63 6.31 -4.65 1.50
N ARG A 64 5.94 -5.46 0.50
CA ARG A 64 6.09 -6.93 0.59
C ARG A 64 7.54 -7.37 0.82
N ILE A 65 8.50 -6.64 0.26
CA ILE A 65 9.93 -6.89 0.48
C ILE A 65 10.31 -6.56 1.92
N ILE A 66 9.85 -5.42 2.44
CA ILE A 66 10.03 -5.04 3.85
C ILE A 66 9.38 -6.08 4.77
N GLU A 67 8.14 -6.49 4.46
CA GLU A 67 7.40 -7.53 5.19
C GLU A 67 8.20 -8.83 5.24
N ARG A 68 8.71 -9.32 4.10
CA ARG A 68 9.58 -10.51 4.05
C ARG A 68 10.88 -10.35 4.83
N ARG A 69 11.48 -9.17 4.84
CA ARG A 69 12.73 -8.93 5.58
C ARG A 69 12.51 -8.92 7.09
N VAL A 70 11.39 -8.33 7.53
CA VAL A 70 11.00 -8.25 8.94
C VAL A 70 10.47 -9.61 9.43
N LEU A 71 9.72 -10.34 8.60
CA LEU A 71 9.19 -11.67 8.91
C LEU A 71 10.24 -12.80 8.84
N ARG A 72 11.42 -12.58 8.24
CA ARG A 72 12.52 -13.56 8.20
C ARG A 72 13.00 -14.01 9.60
N TRP A 73 12.59 -13.30 10.65
CA TRP A 73 13.01 -13.54 12.04
C TRP A 73 12.08 -14.42 12.88
N ARG A 74 10.96 -14.94 12.37
CA ARG A 74 10.16 -15.91 13.12
C ARG A 74 10.18 -17.29 12.49
N LEU A 75 10.71 -18.22 13.30
CA LEU A 75 10.84 -19.65 13.10
C LEU A 75 9.48 -20.29 12.78
N PRO A 76 9.46 -21.43 12.07
CA PRO A 76 8.26 -22.25 11.88
C PRO A 76 7.65 -22.61 13.23
N ASP A 77 6.40 -22.18 13.46
CA ASP A 77 5.60 -22.63 14.58
C ASP A 77 5.40 -24.13 14.40
N GLU A 78 6.05 -24.90 15.27
CA GLU A 78 6.01 -26.35 15.36
C GLU A 78 4.56 -26.83 15.36
N HIS A 79 4.20 -27.63 14.35
CA HIS A 79 3.00 -28.45 14.31
C HIS A 79 2.99 -29.42 15.51
N TRP A 80 2.43 -29.00 16.64
CA TRP A 80 2.15 -29.93 17.73
C TRP A 80 0.91 -30.76 17.35
N GLU A 81 1.12 -31.82 16.59
CA GLU A 81 0.24 -33.00 16.59
C GLU A 81 0.55 -33.78 17.87
N GLY A 82 -0.23 -33.56 18.93
CA GLY A 82 -0.03 -34.25 20.20
C GLY A 82 -1.32 -34.56 20.93
N GLY A 83 -1.79 -35.80 20.73
CA GLY A 83 -2.35 -36.60 21.82
C GLY A 83 -3.80 -36.34 22.21
N SER A 84 -4.72 -36.59 21.29
CA SER A 84 -6.04 -37.12 21.68
C SER A 84 -5.87 -38.60 21.99
N ASP A 85 -5.34 -38.96 23.16
CA ASP A 85 -5.41 -40.31 23.76
C ASP A 85 -4.81 -40.26 25.19
N ALA A 86 -5.64 -39.94 26.19
CA ALA A 86 -5.52 -40.35 27.60
C ALA A 86 -6.81 -40.01 28.37
#